data_AF-A0A2M8PVV2-F1
#
_entry.id   AF-A0A2M8PVV2-F1
#
_cell.length_a   1.000
_cell.length_b   1.000
_cell.length_c   1.000
_cell.angle_alpha   90.00
_cell.angle_beta   90.00
_cell.angle_gamma   90.00
#
_symmetry.space_group_name_H-M   'P 1'
#
loop_
_entity.id
_entity.type
_entity.pdbx_description
1 polymer ?
#
loop_
_entity_poly.entity_id
_entity_poly.type
_entity_poly.pdbx_seq_one_letter_code
_entity_poly.pdbx_strand_id
1 'polypeptide(L)'
;MSDRLLAIVIGIIFAVALGYLVARRSRDEEAIHAGTLAIILHDIAASAISGILPLVIASLVLGNGFRFTFPVAVGFMAVGWVALILHAALERNARAHLEDRGWTEEDARASGL
;
A
#
# COMPACT_ATOMS: atom_id res chain seq x y z
N MET A 1 -22.99 13.02 13.61
CA MET A 1 -21.80 12.86 12.75
C MET A 1 -22.14 13.49 11.40
N SER A 2 -21.26 14.30 10.79
CA SER A 2 -21.53 14.86 9.46
C SER A 2 -21.32 13.80 8.37
N ASP A 3 -22.04 13.91 7.25
CA ASP A 3 -21.93 12.98 6.11
C ASP A 3 -20.50 12.90 5.55
N ARG A 4 -19.76 14.00 5.64
CA ARG A 4 -18.33 14.07 5.30
C ARG A 4 -17.49 13.20 6.21
N LEU A 5 -17.71 13.31 7.53
CA LEU A 5 -16.97 12.51 8.52
C LEU A 5 -17.34 11.03 8.40
N LEU A 6 -18.62 10.72 8.14
CA LEU A 6 -19.08 9.36 7.92
C LEU A 6 -18.41 8.73 6.69
N ALA A 7 -18.34 9.45 5.56
CA ALA A 7 -17.65 8.97 4.36
C ALA A 7 -16.17 8.66 4.61
N ILE A 8 -15.47 9.53 5.36
CA ILE A 8 -14.06 9.32 5.72
C ILE A 8 -13.91 8.07 6.60
N VAL A 9 -14.75 7.92 7.61
CA VAL A 9 -14.70 6.75 8.51
C VAL A 9 -14.94 5.45 7.74
N ILE A 10 -15.94 5.41 6.85
CA ILE A 10 -16.18 4.26 5.97
C ILE A 10 -14.95 4.00 5.10
N GLY A 11 -14.41 5.05 4.48
CA GLY A 11 -13.18 4.97 3.67
C GLY A 11 -12.01 4.38 4.45
N ILE A 12 -11.78 4.81 5.69
CA ILE A 12 -10.71 4.29 6.56
C ILE A 12 -10.93 2.83 6.92
N ILE A 13 -12.15 2.43 7.28
CA ILE A 13 -12.47 1.02 7.61
C ILE A 13 -12.14 0.12 6.42
N PHE A 14 -12.60 0.50 5.22
CA PHE A 14 -12.31 -0.27 4.01
C PHE A 14 -10.83 -0.17 3.61
N ALA A 15 -10.17 0.97 3.79
CA ALA A 15 -8.74 1.14 3.55
C ALA A 15 -7.93 0.13 4.38
N VAL A 16 -8.22 0.02 5.68
CA VAL A 16 -7.51 -0.91 6.56
C VAL A 16 -7.84 -2.35 6.20
N ALA A 17 -9.12 -2.69 5.99
CA ALA A 17 -9.54 -4.05 5.70
C ALA A 17 -8.99 -4.56 4.35
N LEU A 18 -9.17 -3.79 3.28
CA LEU A 18 -8.66 -4.15 1.94
C LEU A 18 -7.14 -4.02 1.89
N GLY A 19 -6.58 -2.99 2.53
CA GLY A 19 -5.14 -2.78 2.63
C GLY A 19 -4.42 -3.96 3.26
N TYR A 20 -4.95 -4.48 4.37
CA TYR A 20 -4.41 -5.68 5.00
C TYR A 20 -4.41 -6.89 4.05
N LEU A 21 -5.50 -7.12 3.30
CA LEU A 21 -5.58 -8.22 2.36
C LEU A 21 -4.61 -8.06 1.18
N VAL A 22 -4.52 -6.85 0.62
CA VAL A 22 -3.61 -6.51 -0.47
C VAL A 22 -2.16 -6.67 -0.01
N ALA A 23 -1.81 -6.12 1.15
CA ALA A 23 -0.46 -6.18 1.69
C ALA A 23 -0.05 -7.59 2.11
N ARG A 24 -0.99 -8.40 2.62
CA ARG A 24 -0.74 -9.82 2.90
C ARG A 24 -0.41 -10.55 1.60
N ARG A 25 -1.27 -10.42 0.59
CA ARG A 25 -1.04 -11.08 -0.71
C ARG A 25 0.25 -10.62 -1.36
N SER A 26 0.55 -9.32 -1.34
CA SER A 26 1.79 -8.79 -1.89
C SER A 26 3.03 -9.38 -1.22
N ARG A 27 2.99 -9.61 0.10
CA ARG A 27 4.09 -10.24 0.85
C ARG A 27 4.21 -11.74 0.60
N ASP A 28 3.09 -12.41 0.31
CA ASP A 28 3.09 -13.82 -0.08
C ASP A 28 3.70 -14.00 -1.48
N GLU A 29 3.56 -13.00 -2.37
CA GLU A 29 4.15 -12.99 -3.72
C GLU A 29 5.63 -12.54 -3.70
N GLU A 30 5.99 -11.53 -2.90
CA GLU A 30 7.36 -11.03 -2.80
C GLU A 30 7.73 -10.63 -1.37
N ALA A 31 8.82 -11.20 -0.86
CA ALA A 31 9.31 -10.89 0.48
C ALA A 31 9.84 -9.45 0.58
N ILE A 32 9.58 -8.81 1.72
CA ILE A 32 10.12 -7.50 2.09
C ILE A 32 11.37 -7.75 2.93
N HIS A 33 12.51 -7.21 2.50
CA HIS A 33 13.84 -7.47 3.06
C HIS A 33 14.31 -6.38 4.03
N ALA A 34 13.78 -5.16 3.94
CA ALA A 34 14.22 -4.00 4.71
C ALA A 34 13.62 -3.89 6.14
N GLY A 35 13.07 -4.99 6.66
CA GLY A 35 12.61 -5.11 8.05
C GLY A 35 11.26 -4.45 8.36
N THR A 36 10.94 -4.33 9.66
CA THR A 36 9.60 -3.97 10.16
C THR A 36 9.10 -2.61 9.66
N LEU A 37 9.96 -1.60 9.56
CA LEU A 37 9.56 -0.27 9.09
C LEU A 37 9.11 -0.30 7.61
N ALA A 38 9.83 -1.05 6.77
CA ALA A 38 9.46 -1.21 5.36
C ALA A 38 8.12 -1.95 5.20
N ILE A 39 7.85 -2.95 6.05
CA ILE A 39 6.56 -3.65 6.10
C ILE A 39 5.45 -2.67 6.47
N ILE A 40 5.62 -1.86 7.52
CA ILE A 40 4.60 -0.90 7.95
C ILE A 40 4.31 0.13 6.83
N LEU A 41 5.34 0.65 6.17
CA LEU A 41 5.18 1.61 5.07
C LEU A 41 4.45 0.98 3.88
N HIS A 42 4.76 -0.28 3.56
CA HIS A 42 4.03 -1.04 2.55
C HIS A 42 2.55 -1.22 2.93
N ASP A 43 2.27 -1.64 4.16
CA ASP A 43 0.91 -1.85 4.67
C ASP A 43 0.10 -0.54 4.67
N ILE A 44 0.73 0.59 5.03
CA ILE A 44 0.12 1.94 4.93
C ILE A 44 -0.19 2.28 3.48
N ALA A 45 0.76 2.07 2.57
CA ALA A 45 0.55 2.33 1.14
C ALA A 45 -0.59 1.51 0.55
N ALA A 46 -0.60 0.20 0.81
CA ALA A 46 -1.65 -0.71 0.36
C ALA A 46 -3.02 -0.28 0.90
N SER A 47 -3.09 0.12 2.17
CA SER A 47 -4.32 0.62 2.79
C SER A 47 -4.81 1.91 2.15
N ALA A 48 -3.92 2.90 2.03
CA ALA A 48 -4.26 4.20 1.46
C ALA A 48 -4.77 4.09 0.02
N ILE A 49 -4.10 3.30 -0.83
CA ILE A 49 -4.47 3.14 -2.24
C ILE A 49 -5.76 2.34 -2.40
N SER A 50 -5.88 1.19 -1.72
CA SER A 50 -7.08 0.33 -1.82
C SER A 50 -8.33 1.00 -1.24
N GLY A 51 -8.17 1.90 -0.27
CA GLY A 51 -9.25 2.66 0.34
C GLY A 51 -9.87 3.75 -0.54
N ILE A 52 -9.21 4.17 -1.62
CA ILE A 52 -9.69 5.28 -2.48
C ILE A 52 -11.07 4.96 -3.07
N LEU A 53 -11.24 3.78 -3.64
CA LEU A 53 -12.49 3.43 -4.33
C LEU A 53 -13.68 3.33 -3.35
N PRO A 54 -13.60 2.61 -2.22
CA PRO A 54 -14.64 2.60 -1.19
C PRO A 54 -14.98 4.00 -0.65
N LEU A 55 -13.95 4.83 -0.40
CA LEU A 55 -14.13 6.22 0.03
C LEU A 55 -14.92 7.02 -1.01
N VAL A 56 -14.53 6.95 -2.28
CA VAL A 56 -15.20 7.68 -3.37
C VAL A 56 -16.65 7.24 -3.50
N ILE A 57 -16.91 5.93 -3.48
CA ILE A 57 -18.28 5.38 -3.55
C ILE A 57 -19.11 5.84 -2.35
N ALA A 58 -18.60 5.69 -1.12
CA ALA A 58 -19.31 6.13 0.08
C ALA A 58 -19.61 7.63 0.04
N SER A 59 -18.64 8.44 -0.40
CA SER A 59 -18.80 9.89 -0.52
C SER A 59 -19.85 10.29 -1.57
N LEU A 60 -19.93 9.57 -2.70
CA LEU A 60 -20.94 9.78 -3.73
C LEU A 60 -22.35 9.38 -3.24
N VAL A 61 -22.48 8.23 -2.57
CA VAL A 61 -23.74 7.74 -2.00
C VAL A 61 -24.28 8.70 -0.93
N LEU A 62 -23.39 9.27 -0.12
CA LEU A 62 -23.73 10.24 0.92
C LEU A 62 -23.92 11.68 0.39
N GLY A 63 -23.78 11.91 -0.92
CA GLY A 63 -24.06 13.21 -1.53
C GLY A 63 -23.02 14.31 -1.24
N ASN A 64 -21.80 13.96 -0.81
CA ASN A 64 -20.77 14.94 -0.43
C ASN A 64 -20.21 15.76 -1.61
N GLY A 65 -20.49 15.35 -2.85
CA GLY A 65 -20.13 16.06 -4.08
C GLY A 65 -18.63 16.05 -4.44
N PHE A 66 -18.32 16.36 -5.69
CA PHE A 66 -16.95 16.26 -6.23
C PHE A 66 -15.93 17.15 -5.51
N ARG A 67 -16.34 18.37 -5.11
CA ARG A 67 -15.48 19.35 -4.42
C ARG A 67 -14.86 18.81 -3.14
N PHE A 68 -15.55 17.91 -2.44
CA PHE A 68 -15.03 17.25 -1.24
C PHE A 68 -14.35 15.92 -1.59
N THR A 69 -15.01 15.06 -2.38
CA THR A 69 -14.51 13.72 -2.68
C THR A 69 -13.15 13.72 -3.35
N PHE A 70 -12.94 14.62 -4.32
CA PHE A 70 -11.71 14.64 -5.12
C PHE A 70 -10.47 14.98 -4.29
N PRO A 71 -10.42 16.09 -3.50
CA PRO A 71 -9.28 16.37 -2.65
C PRO A 71 -8.97 15.27 -1.62
N VAL A 72 -10.00 14.62 -1.04
CA VAL A 72 -9.77 13.54 -0.05
C VAL A 72 -9.17 12.30 -0.74
N ALA A 73 -9.67 11.93 -1.92
CA ALA A 73 -9.10 10.84 -2.71
C ALA A 73 -7.64 11.12 -3.12
N VAL A 74 -7.34 12.36 -3.54
CA VAL A 74 -5.97 12.80 -3.83
C VAL A 74 -5.10 12.74 -2.57
N GLY A 75 -5.64 13.08 -1.40
CA GLY A 75 -4.94 12.95 -0.11
C GLY A 75 -4.55 11.51 0.20
N PHE A 76 -5.48 10.56 0.03
CA PHE A 76 -5.20 9.12 0.19
C PHE A 76 -4.13 8.66 -0.81
N MET A 77 -4.23 9.09 -2.08
CA MET A 77 -3.22 8.78 -3.09
C MET A 77 -1.84 9.34 -2.71
N ALA A 78 -1.76 10.58 -2.23
CA ALA A 78 -0.51 11.21 -1.83
C ALA A 78 0.13 10.49 -0.63
N VAL A 79 -0.66 10.11 0.37
CA VAL A 79 -0.18 9.30 1.51
C VAL A 79 0.37 7.96 1.04
N GLY A 80 -0.36 7.27 0.16
CA GLY A 80 0.08 6.01 -0.42
C GLY A 80 1.40 6.14 -1.18
N TRP A 81 1.51 7.16 -2.03
CA TRP A 81 2.73 7.43 -2.80
C TRP A 81 3.94 7.75 -1.92
N VAL A 82 3.78 8.61 -0.91
CA VAL A 82 4.87 8.93 0.03
C VAL A 82 5.31 7.67 0.77
N ALA A 83 4.37 6.86 1.25
CA ALA A 83 4.68 5.61 1.92
C ALA A 83 5.42 4.61 0.99
N LEU A 84 5.01 4.50 -0.28
CA LEU A 84 5.71 3.67 -1.28
C LEU A 84 7.12 4.17 -1.57
N ILE A 85 7.33 5.47 -1.72
CA ILE A 85 8.67 6.04 -1.96
C ILE A 85 9.59 5.73 -0.79
N LEU A 86 9.11 5.92 0.45
CA LEU A 86 9.87 5.59 1.65
C LEU A 86 10.16 4.09 1.75
N HIS A 87 9.16 3.25 1.50
CA HIS A 87 9.33 1.79 1.44
C HIS A 87 10.39 1.39 0.41
N ALA A 88 10.31 1.92 -0.81
CA ALA A 88 11.25 1.63 -1.90
C ALA A 88 12.68 2.10 -1.56
N ALA A 89 12.83 3.25 -0.90
CA ALA A 89 14.14 3.73 -0.44
C ALA A 89 14.79 2.77 0.58
N LEU A 90 13.99 2.15 1.45
CA LEU A 90 14.47 1.14 2.39
C LEU A 90 14.79 -0.19 1.70
N GLU A 91 13.89 -0.69 0.85
CA GLU A 91 14.08 -1.95 0.10
C GLU A 91 15.32 -1.90 -0.81
N ARG A 92 15.56 -0.77 -1.48
CA ARG A 92 16.71 -0.60 -2.36
C ARG A 92 18.03 -0.92 -1.64
N ASN A 93 18.20 -0.43 -0.42
CA ASN A 93 19.43 -0.66 0.34
C ASN A 93 19.53 -2.13 0.81
N ALA A 94 18.41 -2.73 1.22
CA ALA A 94 18.39 -4.11 1.66
C ALA A 94 18.70 -5.09 0.52
N ARG A 95 18.16 -4.84 -0.68
CA ARG A 95 18.37 -5.68 -1.86
C ARG A 95 19.76 -5.58 -2.46
N ALA A 96 20.42 -4.42 -2.34
CA ALA A 96 21.82 -4.28 -2.76
C ALA A 96 22.73 -5.32 -2.06
N HIS A 97 22.42 -5.71 -0.83
CA HIS A 97 23.17 -6.74 -0.08
C HIS A 97 22.83 -8.19 -0.49
N LEU A 98 21.75 -8.39 -1.25
CA LEU A 98 21.35 -9.69 -1.79
C LEU A 98 21.95 -9.92 -3.18
N GLU A 99 21.96 -8.87 -4.01
CA GLU A 99 22.54 -8.92 -5.37
C GLU A 99 24.06 -9.17 -5.35
N ASP A 100 24.78 -8.69 -4.32
CA ASP A 100 26.21 -8.93 -4.13
C ASP A 100 26.57 -10.41 -3.83
N ARG A 101 25.59 -11.28 -3.54
CA ARG A 101 25.86 -12.70 -3.24
C ARG A 101 26.22 -13.52 -4.49
N GLY A 102 25.98 -12.99 -5.69
CA GLY A 102 26.23 -13.68 -6.96
C GLY A 102 25.31 -14.89 -7.18
N TRP A 103 25.27 -15.41 -8.40
CA TRP A 103 24.49 -16.60 -8.71
C TRP A 103 25.21 -17.84 -8.15
N THR A 104 24.56 -18.56 -7.23
CA THR A 104 25.14 -19.77 -6.65
C THR A 104 24.84 -21.00 -7.51
N GLU A 105 25.61 -22.07 -7.34
CA GLU A 105 25.34 -23.35 -8.01
C GLU A 105 23.96 -23.93 -7.64
N GLU A 106 23.47 -23.60 -6.43
CA GLU A 106 22.12 -23.96 -5.96
C GLU A 106 21.04 -23.17 -6.69
N ASP A 107 21.24 -21.87 -6.92
CA ASP A 107 20.31 -21.03 -7.69
C ASP A 107 20.22 -21.48 -9.15
N ALA A 108 21.34 -21.93 -9.74
CA ALA A 108 21.36 -22.48 -11.09
C ALA A 108 20.49 -23.74 -11.19
N ARG A 109 20.64 -24.68 -10.24
CA ARG A 109 19.84 -25.92 -10.19
C ARG A 109 18.37 -25.66 -9.89
N ALA A 110 18.04 -24.64 -9.10
CA ALA A 110 16.66 -24.27 -8.78
C ALA A 110 15.95 -23.51 -9.90
N SER A 111 16.69 -22.84 -10.78
CA SER A 111 16.12 -21.97 -11.83
C SER A 111 15.45 -22.70 -12.99
N GLY A 112 15.68 -24.01 -13.15
CA GLY A 112 15.12 -24.81 -14.24
C GLY A 112 15.63 -24.43 -15.64
N LEU A 113 16.71 -23.65 -15.71
CA LEU A 113 17.48 -23.35 -16.92
C LEU A 113 18.53 -24.42 -17.21
#